data_AF-A0A2J7PCT2-F1
#
_entry.id   AF-A0A2J7PCT2-F1
#
_cell.length_a   1.000
_cell.length_b   1.000
_cell.length_c   1.000
_cell.angle_alpha   90.00
_cell.angle_beta   90.00
_cell.angle_gamma   90.00
#
_symmetry.space_group_name_H-M   'P 1'
#
loop_
_entity.id
_entity.type
_entity.pdbx_description
1 polymer ?
#
loop_
_entity_poly.entity_id
_entity_poly.type
_entity_poly.pdbx_seq_one_letter_code
_entity_poly.pdbx_strand_id
1 'polypeptide(L)'
;MLSIRNIFKLVQKGIGHVKGNNLHLSNTLLCQQRTLSHAAPGSPASLYFFTEEEKMMKETVSRLAEEKISPLVKKMEQDSKFDSSVVDALFKNGLMGIDVETEYGGSGLSFFASVLAVEEVAKVDPSLSIFVHIQNTLVNALISKIGTLEQKKKYLPLLTQSVAGSFCLSESYSGTDAFSLKTVAKKEGNEYIINGSKMWISNSDIAEVFIVMANANPSAVSIHTI
;
A
#
# COMPACT_ATOMS: atom_id res chain seq x y z
N MET A 1 7.87 25.31 2.39
CA MET A 1 7.10 25.34 1.12
C MET A 1 7.80 24.39 0.16
N LEU A 2 7.44 23.10 0.15
CA LEU A 2 8.07 22.12 -0.76
C LEU A 2 7.58 22.41 -2.19
N SER A 3 8.50 22.67 -3.11
CA SER A 3 8.23 22.74 -4.55
C SER A 3 8.13 21.31 -5.09
N ILE A 4 6.93 20.72 -5.05
CA ILE A 4 6.68 19.34 -5.47
C ILE A 4 6.66 19.27 -7.00
N ARG A 5 7.76 18.79 -7.61
CA ARG A 5 7.90 18.65 -9.08
C ARG A 5 7.26 17.37 -9.65
N ASN A 6 6.85 16.42 -8.83
CA ASN A 6 6.28 15.13 -9.26
C ASN A 6 4.97 14.79 -8.53
N ILE A 7 3.88 15.49 -8.89
CA ILE A 7 2.53 15.21 -8.35
C ILE A 7 1.79 14.22 -9.27
N PHE A 8 1.39 13.08 -8.71
CA PHE A 8 0.46 12.14 -9.35
C PHE A 8 -0.99 12.56 -9.06
N LYS A 9 -1.81 12.62 -10.12
CA LYS A 9 -3.19 13.13 -10.10
C LYS A 9 -4.18 11.98 -10.21
N LEU A 10 -5.09 11.86 -9.24
CA LEU A 10 -6.22 10.95 -9.33
C LEU A 10 -7.54 11.65 -8.99
N VAL A 11 -8.53 11.49 -9.87
CA VAL A 11 -9.90 11.98 -9.70
C VAL A 11 -10.83 10.77 -9.60
N GLN A 12 -11.49 10.57 -8.46
CA GLN A 12 -12.53 9.53 -8.30
C GLN A 12 -13.92 10.10 -8.64
N LYS A 13 -14.70 9.37 -9.44
CA LYS A 13 -16.16 9.50 -9.56
C LYS A 13 -16.82 8.41 -8.70
N GLY A 14 -17.91 8.76 -8.01
CA GLY A 14 -18.59 7.94 -7.00
C GLY A 14 -19.17 6.61 -7.52
N ILE A 15 -19.14 5.58 -6.67
CA ILE A 15 -19.62 4.21 -6.93
C ILE A 15 -21.06 4.05 -6.41
N GLY A 16 -21.90 3.38 -7.22
CA GLY A 16 -23.30 3.09 -6.94
C GLY A 16 -23.55 1.96 -5.94
N HIS A 17 -24.76 2.01 -5.38
CA HIS A 17 -25.30 1.26 -4.25
C HIS A 17 -25.63 -0.21 -4.60
N VAL A 18 -25.20 -1.17 -3.77
CA VAL A 18 -25.65 -2.59 -3.84
C VAL A 18 -26.24 -3.00 -2.49
N LYS A 19 -27.51 -3.42 -2.50
CA LYS A 19 -28.29 -3.85 -1.33
C LYS A 19 -27.86 -5.23 -0.84
N GLY A 20 -27.71 -5.37 0.47
CA GLY A 20 -27.58 -6.66 1.16
C GLY A 20 -28.92 -7.35 1.41
N ASN A 21 -28.87 -8.66 1.66
CA ASN A 21 -29.92 -9.44 2.29
C ASN A 21 -29.29 -10.51 3.20
N ASN A 22 -29.99 -10.82 4.30
CA ASN A 22 -29.49 -11.49 5.50
C ASN A 22 -30.14 -12.87 5.72
N LEU A 23 -29.38 -13.74 6.41
CA LEU A 23 -29.75 -14.78 7.40
C LEU A 23 -30.47 -16.08 6.94
N HIS A 24 -29.92 -17.26 7.28
CA HIS A 24 -30.25 -17.97 8.55
C HIS A 24 -29.38 -19.23 8.81
N LEU A 25 -29.14 -19.51 10.10
CA LEU A 25 -28.33 -20.58 10.73
C LEU A 25 -29.02 -21.96 10.80
N SER A 26 -28.22 -23.04 10.93
CA SER A 26 -28.44 -24.14 11.92
C SER A 26 -27.22 -25.06 12.11
N ASN A 27 -26.93 -25.40 13.37
CA ASN A 27 -25.86 -26.26 13.89
C ASN A 27 -26.13 -27.76 13.67
N THR A 28 -25.09 -28.61 13.65
CA THR A 28 -24.96 -29.85 14.45
C THR A 28 -23.52 -30.41 14.37
N LEU A 29 -22.94 -30.71 15.53
CA LEU A 29 -21.63 -31.34 15.77
C LEU A 29 -21.63 -32.84 15.40
N LEU A 30 -20.53 -33.32 14.80
CA LEU A 30 -20.05 -34.68 15.02
C LEU A 30 -18.54 -34.76 14.78
N CYS A 31 -17.82 -34.99 15.88
CA CYS A 31 -16.40 -35.24 15.96
C CYS A 31 -16.07 -36.61 15.34
N GLN A 32 -15.30 -36.64 14.26
CA GLN A 32 -14.50 -37.81 13.86
C GLN A 32 -13.13 -37.34 13.36
N GLN A 33 -12.09 -37.85 14.03
CA GLN A 33 -10.70 -37.77 13.61
C GLN A 33 -10.55 -38.39 12.21
N ARG A 34 -10.49 -37.55 11.18
CA ARG A 34 -9.94 -37.89 9.87
C ARG A 34 -8.67 -37.10 9.68
N THR A 35 -7.57 -37.80 9.48
CA THR A 35 -6.36 -37.29 8.84
C THR A 35 -6.78 -36.48 7.61
N LEU A 36 -6.58 -35.15 7.67
CA LEU A 36 -6.97 -34.22 6.61
C LEU A 36 -5.97 -34.32 5.45
N SER A 37 -6.07 -35.41 4.69
CA SER A 37 -5.53 -35.47 3.34
C SER A 37 -6.52 -34.78 2.39
N HIS A 38 -6.07 -33.68 1.79
CA HIS A 38 -6.65 -32.98 0.65
C HIS A 38 -8.04 -32.35 0.85
N ALA A 39 -8.06 -31.02 1.03
CA ALA A 39 -9.25 -30.21 0.85
C ALA A 39 -9.82 -30.39 -0.57
N ALA A 40 -11.15 -30.39 -0.68
CA ALA A 40 -11.85 -30.49 -1.97
C ALA A 40 -11.44 -29.33 -2.91
N PRO A 41 -11.37 -29.55 -4.23
CA PRO A 41 -11.09 -28.49 -5.19
C PRO A 41 -12.10 -27.35 -5.03
N GLY A 42 -11.62 -26.15 -4.70
CA GLY A 42 -12.46 -24.96 -4.54
C GLY A 42 -12.83 -24.60 -3.10
N SER A 43 -12.46 -25.39 -2.08
CA SER A 43 -12.49 -24.90 -0.70
C SER A 43 -11.26 -24.03 -0.44
N PRO A 44 -11.41 -22.84 0.18
CA PRO A 44 -10.24 -22.04 0.55
C PRO A 44 -9.35 -22.87 1.47
N ALA A 45 -8.05 -22.87 1.19
CA ALA A 45 -7.07 -23.48 2.07
C ALA A 45 -7.16 -22.83 3.45
N SER A 46 -6.81 -23.59 4.49
CA SER A 46 -6.72 -23.03 5.83
C SER A 46 -5.63 -21.94 5.86
N LEU A 47 -5.89 -20.84 6.59
CA LEU A 47 -4.96 -19.71 6.74
C LEU A 47 -3.60 -20.10 7.35
N TYR A 48 -3.49 -21.31 7.91
CA TYR A 48 -2.25 -21.87 8.45
C TYR A 48 -1.39 -22.60 7.40
N PHE A 49 -1.91 -22.81 6.18
CA PHE A 49 -1.17 -23.46 5.09
C PHE A 49 -0.76 -22.43 4.05
N PHE A 50 0.54 -22.21 3.94
CA PHE A 50 1.15 -21.35 2.93
C PHE A 50 1.58 -22.14 1.70
N THR A 51 1.52 -21.49 0.55
CA THR A 51 2.19 -21.99 -0.67
C THR A 51 3.71 -22.00 -0.46
N GLU A 52 4.45 -22.72 -1.31
CA GLU A 52 5.91 -22.72 -1.23
C GLU A 52 6.51 -21.33 -1.48
N GLU A 53 5.91 -20.53 -2.36
CA GLU A 53 6.30 -19.14 -2.60
C GLU A 53 6.08 -18.25 -1.37
N GLU A 54 4.94 -18.42 -0.68
CA GLU A 54 4.63 -17.70 0.56
C GLU A 54 5.56 -18.09 1.72
N LYS A 55 5.89 -19.37 1.86
CA LYS A 55 6.90 -19.84 2.83
C LYS A 55 8.26 -19.23 2.54
N MET A 56 8.69 -19.27 1.28
CA MET A 56 9.98 -18.72 0.86
C MET A 56 10.05 -17.20 1.09
N MET A 57 8.97 -16.47 0.80
CA MET A 57 8.85 -15.04 1.10
C MET A 57 9.04 -14.80 2.60
N LYS A 58 8.27 -15.51 3.44
CA LYS A 58 8.34 -15.40 4.89
C LYS A 58 9.75 -15.65 5.44
N GLU A 59 10.39 -16.75 5.04
CA GLU A 59 11.75 -17.10 5.48
C GLU A 59 12.79 -16.08 5.02
N THR A 60 12.69 -15.62 3.77
CA THR A 60 13.64 -14.65 3.20
C THR A 60 13.54 -13.30 3.90
N VAL A 61 12.32 -12.81 4.13
CA VAL A 61 12.10 -11.53 4.83
C VAL A 61 12.49 -11.62 6.29
N SER A 62 12.19 -12.73 6.97
CA SER A 62 12.60 -12.95 8.37
C SER A 62 14.12 -12.86 8.51
N ARG A 63 14.87 -13.57 7.66
CA ARG A 63 16.34 -13.51 7.66
C ARG A 63 16.87 -12.11 7.34
N LEU A 64 16.29 -11.44 6.34
CA LEU A 64 16.66 -10.06 6.01
C LEU A 64 16.44 -9.12 7.19
N ALA A 65 15.31 -9.25 7.88
CA ALA A 65 14.97 -8.43 9.03
C ALA A 65 15.95 -8.66 10.19
N GLU A 66 16.31 -9.90 10.49
CA GLU A 66 17.29 -10.21 11.53
C GLU A 66 18.70 -9.73 11.18
N GLU A 67 19.16 -9.95 9.94
CA GLU A 67 20.55 -9.67 9.55
C GLU A 67 20.81 -8.21 9.20
N LYS A 68 19.83 -7.51 8.60
CA LYS A 68 20.01 -6.15 8.07
C LYS A 68 19.26 -5.08 8.85
N ILE A 69 18.08 -5.40 9.39
CA ILE A 69 17.22 -4.40 10.05
C ILE A 69 17.50 -4.35 11.55
N SER A 70 17.43 -5.49 12.23
CA SER A 70 17.57 -5.61 13.69
C SER A 70 18.78 -4.87 14.29
N PRO A 71 19.99 -4.93 13.70
CA PRO A 71 21.15 -4.23 14.25
C PRO A 71 21.03 -2.70 14.23
N LEU A 72 20.16 -2.15 13.39
CA LEU A 72 20.04 -0.71 13.13
C LEU A 72 18.80 -0.07 13.74
N VAL A 73 17.85 -0.85 14.27
CA VAL A 73 16.56 -0.35 14.81
C VAL A 73 16.76 0.77 15.83
N LYS A 74 17.60 0.55 16.86
CA LYS A 74 17.85 1.56 17.90
C LYS A 74 18.46 2.85 17.36
N LYS A 75 19.34 2.76 16.36
CA LYS A 75 19.95 3.92 15.73
C LYS A 75 18.90 4.71 14.93
N MET A 76 18.10 4.00 14.12
CA MET A 76 17.04 4.64 13.32
C MET A 76 15.98 5.30 14.19
N GLU A 77 15.63 4.69 15.33
CA GLU A 77 14.71 5.27 16.32
C GLU A 77 15.28 6.55 16.93
N GLN A 78 16.52 6.52 17.42
CA GLN A 78 17.19 7.69 18.02
C GLN A 78 17.35 8.84 17.03
N ASP A 79 17.72 8.52 15.79
CA ASP A 79 17.93 9.50 14.73
C ASP A 79 16.60 9.94 14.07
N SER A 80 15.49 9.26 14.38
CA SER A 80 14.20 9.42 13.70
C SER A 80 14.32 9.37 12.17
N LYS A 81 15.18 8.48 11.67
CA LYS A 81 15.55 8.41 10.25
C LYS A 81 15.92 6.99 9.84
N PHE A 82 15.37 6.53 8.72
CA PHE A 82 15.78 5.26 8.15
C PHE A 82 17.22 5.30 7.65
N ASP A 83 17.95 4.23 7.96
CA ASP A 83 19.30 4.03 7.45
C ASP A 83 19.24 3.68 5.96
N SER A 84 20.02 4.36 5.12
CA SER A 84 19.98 4.15 3.67
C SER A 84 20.35 2.73 3.28
N SER A 85 21.20 2.05 4.06
CA SER A 85 21.57 0.66 3.79
C SER A 85 20.39 -0.31 3.98
N VAL A 86 19.45 0.01 4.88
CA VAL A 86 18.22 -0.75 5.09
C VAL A 86 17.24 -0.51 3.94
N VAL A 87 17.03 0.76 3.57
CA VAL A 87 16.17 1.13 2.43
C VAL A 87 16.66 0.45 1.15
N ASP A 88 17.97 0.53 0.87
CA ASP A 88 18.59 -0.16 -0.26
C ASP A 88 18.38 -1.67 -0.22
N ALA A 89 18.48 -2.28 0.96
CA ALA A 89 18.27 -3.71 1.13
C ALA A 89 16.82 -4.11 0.81
N LEU A 90 15.82 -3.30 1.18
CA LEU A 90 14.42 -3.55 0.84
C LEU A 90 14.20 -3.55 -0.68
N PHE A 91 14.73 -2.55 -1.39
CA PHE A 91 14.65 -2.49 -2.85
C PHE A 91 15.39 -3.66 -3.53
N LYS A 92 16.63 -3.92 -3.13
CA LYS A 92 17.46 -5.01 -3.70
C LYS A 92 16.85 -6.40 -3.51
N ASN A 93 16.06 -6.61 -2.46
CA ASN A 93 15.38 -7.87 -2.20
C ASN A 93 13.94 -7.91 -2.73
N GLY A 94 13.52 -6.92 -3.53
CA GLY A 94 12.20 -6.92 -4.19
C GLY A 94 11.02 -6.60 -3.27
N LEU A 95 11.26 -6.15 -2.03
CA LEU A 95 10.19 -5.90 -1.06
C LEU A 95 9.39 -4.62 -1.34
N MET A 96 9.83 -3.81 -2.31
CA MET A 96 9.18 -2.55 -2.70
C MET A 96 8.31 -2.69 -3.95
N GLY A 97 8.08 -3.91 -4.43
CA GLY A 97 7.33 -4.21 -5.65
C GLY A 97 6.81 -5.65 -5.70
N ILE A 98 6.27 -6.16 -4.59
CA ILE A 98 5.98 -7.58 -4.40
C ILE A 98 4.90 -8.08 -5.38
N ASP A 99 3.78 -7.36 -5.49
CA ASP A 99 2.63 -7.72 -6.33
C ASP A 99 2.62 -7.04 -7.70
N VAL A 100 3.59 -6.15 -7.95
CA VAL A 100 3.75 -5.47 -9.22
C VAL A 100 4.21 -6.45 -10.30
N GLU A 101 3.67 -6.32 -11.51
CA GLU A 101 4.00 -7.19 -12.63
C GLU A 101 5.50 -7.14 -12.98
N THR A 102 6.05 -8.27 -13.38
CA THR A 102 7.49 -8.41 -13.68
C THR A 102 7.95 -7.50 -14.82
N GLU A 103 7.07 -7.15 -15.77
CA GLU A 103 7.36 -6.19 -16.84
C GLU A 103 7.70 -4.78 -16.31
N TYR A 104 7.27 -4.45 -15.09
CA TYR A 104 7.57 -3.20 -14.40
C TYR A 104 8.62 -3.37 -13.29
N GLY A 105 9.34 -4.50 -13.27
CA GLY A 105 10.40 -4.78 -12.30
C GLY A 105 9.90 -5.24 -10.92
N GLY A 106 8.63 -5.60 -10.78
CA GLY A 106 8.11 -6.24 -9.58
C GLY A 106 8.34 -7.75 -9.55
N SER A 107 7.94 -8.39 -8.46
CA SER A 107 8.07 -9.84 -8.28
C SER A 107 6.87 -10.63 -8.81
N GLY A 108 5.73 -9.98 -9.08
CA GLY A 108 4.50 -10.62 -9.57
C GLY A 108 3.91 -11.65 -8.59
N LEU A 109 4.22 -11.53 -7.30
CA LEU A 109 3.73 -12.43 -6.26
C LEU A 109 2.32 -12.06 -5.81
N SER A 110 1.72 -12.93 -5.00
CA SER A 110 0.37 -12.70 -4.49
C SER A 110 0.31 -11.50 -3.53
N PHE A 111 -0.86 -10.87 -3.42
CA PHE A 111 -1.10 -9.85 -2.38
C PHE A 111 -0.83 -10.39 -0.98
N PHE A 112 -1.07 -11.67 -0.73
CA PHE A 112 -0.79 -12.30 0.55
C PHE A 112 0.72 -12.40 0.84
N ALA A 113 1.57 -12.54 -0.19
CA ALA A 113 3.02 -12.42 -0.03
C ALA A 113 3.42 -11.03 0.50
N SER A 114 2.75 -9.96 0.06
CA SER A 114 2.94 -8.61 0.62
C SER A 114 2.55 -8.54 2.09
N VAL A 115 1.46 -9.21 2.49
CA VAL A 115 1.04 -9.29 3.90
C VAL A 115 2.09 -9.98 4.75
N LEU A 116 2.61 -11.12 4.29
CA LEU A 116 3.66 -11.86 4.99
C LEU A 116 4.95 -11.05 5.11
N ALA A 117 5.36 -10.35 4.04
CA ALA A 117 6.54 -9.50 4.09
C ALA A 117 6.39 -8.37 5.13
N VAL A 118 5.23 -7.70 5.15
CA VAL A 118 4.94 -6.65 6.14
C VAL A 118 4.93 -7.23 7.55
N GLU A 119 4.32 -8.40 7.77
CA GLU A 119 4.29 -9.08 9.07
C GLU A 119 5.72 -9.40 9.57
N GLU A 120 6.56 -9.99 8.73
CA GLU A 120 7.92 -10.38 9.12
C GLU A 120 8.82 -9.17 9.41
N VAL A 121 8.70 -8.07 8.63
CA VAL A 121 9.41 -6.83 8.96
C VAL A 121 8.90 -6.23 10.27
N ALA A 122 7.58 -6.26 10.51
CA ALA A 122 6.97 -5.68 11.71
C ALA A 122 7.40 -6.36 13.02
N LYS A 123 7.82 -7.63 12.98
CA LYS A 123 8.38 -8.33 14.14
C LYS A 123 9.68 -7.70 14.64
N VAL A 124 10.40 -7.00 13.78
CA VAL A 124 11.69 -6.37 14.07
C VAL A 124 11.55 -4.85 14.17
N ASP A 125 10.92 -4.22 13.17
CA ASP A 125 10.72 -2.77 13.12
C ASP A 125 9.35 -2.42 12.50
N PRO A 126 8.36 -2.05 13.32
CA PRO A 126 7.05 -1.61 12.85
C PRO A 126 7.06 -0.34 11.99
N SER A 127 8.05 0.54 12.13
CA SER A 127 8.13 1.77 11.32
C SER A 127 8.51 1.43 9.88
N LEU A 128 9.48 0.52 9.71
CA LEU A 128 9.86 0.02 8.39
C LEU A 128 8.78 -0.87 7.76
N SER A 129 7.99 -1.59 8.56
CA SER A 129 6.88 -2.38 8.01
C SER A 129 5.82 -1.48 7.38
N ILE A 130 5.55 -0.30 7.95
CA ILE A 130 4.67 0.71 7.35
C ILE A 130 5.28 1.29 6.07
N PHE A 131 6.59 1.48 6.00
CA PHE A 131 7.28 1.90 4.78
C PHE A 131 7.05 0.91 3.63
N VAL A 132 7.27 -0.39 3.88
CA VAL A 132 7.01 -1.48 2.91
C VAL A 132 5.52 -1.57 2.56
N HIS A 133 4.64 -1.46 3.56
CA HIS A 133 3.20 -1.53 3.37
C HIS A 133 2.69 -0.41 2.46
N ILE A 134 3.03 0.85 2.73
CA ILE A 134 2.57 2.00 1.95
C ILE A 134 3.02 1.89 0.49
N GLN A 135 4.27 1.46 0.26
CA GLN A 135 4.78 1.30 -1.10
C GLN A 135 3.93 0.30 -1.89
N ASN A 136 3.71 -0.90 -1.34
CA ASN A 136 3.04 -1.99 -2.05
C ASN A 136 1.51 -1.76 -2.12
N THR A 137 0.85 -1.59 -0.98
CA THR A 137 -0.61 -1.69 -0.88
C THR A 137 -1.35 -0.40 -1.19
N LEU A 138 -0.67 0.75 -1.13
CA LEU A 138 -1.26 2.05 -1.45
C LEU A 138 -0.71 2.62 -2.75
N VAL A 139 0.61 2.76 -2.88
CA VAL A 139 1.20 3.48 -4.03
C VAL A 139 1.20 2.61 -5.28
N ASN A 140 1.88 1.47 -5.22
CA ASN A 140 1.99 0.54 -6.35
C ASN A 140 0.62 -0.01 -6.75
N ALA A 141 -0.14 -0.53 -5.78
CA ALA A 141 -1.48 -1.06 -6.02
C ALA A 141 -2.40 -0.06 -6.72
N LEU A 142 -2.36 1.23 -6.36
CA LEU A 142 -3.19 2.24 -7.01
C LEU A 142 -2.73 2.48 -8.45
N ILE A 143 -1.43 2.67 -8.69
CA ILE A 143 -0.90 2.89 -10.04
C ILE A 143 -1.15 1.67 -10.94
N SER A 144 -0.95 0.44 -10.44
CA SER A 144 -1.27 -0.78 -11.18
C SER A 144 -2.77 -0.91 -11.48
N LYS A 145 -3.65 -0.52 -10.54
CA LYS A 145 -5.09 -0.67 -10.72
C LYS A 145 -5.72 0.34 -11.67
N ILE A 146 -5.33 1.61 -11.60
CA ILE A 146 -6.04 2.70 -12.32
C ILE A 146 -5.13 3.62 -13.14
N GLY A 147 -3.81 3.39 -13.13
CA GLY A 147 -2.89 4.14 -13.97
C GLY A 147 -3.04 3.80 -15.46
N THR A 148 -2.82 4.79 -16.33
CA THR A 148 -2.70 4.55 -17.78
C THR A 148 -1.44 3.74 -18.09
N LEU A 149 -1.36 3.17 -19.29
CA LEU A 149 -0.17 2.43 -19.72
C LEU A 149 1.10 3.30 -19.65
N GLU A 150 1.01 4.59 -20.04
CA GLU A 150 2.17 5.49 -19.93
C GLU A 150 2.56 5.74 -18.48
N GLN A 151 1.59 5.87 -17.57
CA GLN A 151 1.86 6.08 -16.14
C GLN A 151 2.49 4.85 -15.50
N LYS A 152 1.99 3.65 -15.79
CA LYS A 152 2.56 2.39 -15.29
C LYS A 152 4.02 2.24 -15.73
N LYS A 153 4.29 2.40 -17.03
CA LYS A 153 5.64 2.35 -17.61
C LYS A 153 6.59 3.40 -17.04
N LYS A 154 6.06 4.58 -16.66
CA LYS A 154 6.87 5.66 -16.09
C LYS A 154 7.19 5.45 -14.61
N TYR A 155 6.20 5.08 -13.79
CA TYR A 155 6.32 5.14 -12.33
C TYR A 155 6.63 3.79 -11.68
N LEU A 156 6.03 2.69 -12.15
CA LEU A 156 6.20 1.39 -11.48
C LEU A 156 7.67 0.94 -11.47
N PRO A 157 8.46 1.03 -12.57
CA PRO A 157 9.88 0.68 -12.52
C PRO A 157 10.70 1.49 -11.51
N LEU A 158 10.36 2.77 -11.33
CA LEU A 158 11.03 3.60 -10.33
C LEU A 158 10.66 3.14 -8.91
N LEU A 159 9.36 2.94 -8.68
CA LEU A 159 8.80 2.56 -7.38
C LEU A 159 9.21 1.15 -6.93
N THR A 160 9.52 0.25 -7.84
CA THR A 160 9.98 -1.10 -7.51
C THR A 160 11.49 -1.16 -7.27
N GLN A 161 12.28 -0.19 -7.76
CA GLN A 161 13.75 -0.28 -7.80
C GLN A 161 14.51 0.80 -7.03
N SER A 162 13.97 2.01 -6.90
CA SER A 162 14.79 3.15 -6.49
C SER A 162 14.10 4.27 -5.73
N VAL A 163 12.79 4.46 -5.88
CA VAL A 163 12.11 5.61 -5.27
C VAL A 163 10.97 5.21 -4.35
N ALA A 164 10.87 5.89 -3.22
CA ALA A 164 9.73 5.77 -2.32
C ALA A 164 8.54 6.62 -2.81
N GLY A 165 7.34 6.12 -2.53
CA GLY A 165 6.09 6.83 -2.74
C GLY A 165 5.38 7.22 -1.44
N SER A 166 4.57 8.27 -1.52
CA SER A 166 3.67 8.71 -0.46
C SER A 166 2.23 8.82 -0.95
N PHE A 167 1.31 8.44 -0.08
CA PHE A 167 -0.13 8.55 -0.29
C PHE A 167 -0.70 9.71 0.53
N CYS A 168 -1.26 10.72 -0.13
CA CYS A 168 -1.55 12.03 0.46
C CYS A 168 -3.06 12.31 0.51
N LEU A 169 -3.74 11.75 1.53
CA LEU A 169 -5.19 11.89 1.70
C LEU A 169 -5.53 12.93 2.76
N SER A 170 -5.11 12.68 4.00
CA SER A 170 -5.58 13.42 5.17
C SER A 170 -5.11 14.87 5.22
N GLU A 171 -5.96 15.69 5.83
CA GLU A 171 -5.72 17.12 6.09
C GLU A 171 -5.99 17.41 7.55
N SER A 172 -5.57 18.57 8.06
CA SER A 172 -5.81 18.98 9.44
C SER A 172 -7.30 18.98 9.83
N TYR A 173 -8.19 19.20 8.85
CA TYR A 173 -9.65 19.20 9.02
C TYR A 173 -10.35 17.95 8.46
N SER A 174 -9.61 17.01 7.88
CA SER A 174 -10.14 15.82 7.18
C SER A 174 -9.29 14.59 7.50
N GLY A 175 -9.65 13.94 8.61
CA GLY A 175 -9.09 12.67 9.06
C GLY A 175 -10.03 11.51 8.72
N THR A 176 -10.87 11.10 9.68
CA THR A 176 -11.90 10.07 9.50
C THR A 176 -12.91 10.46 8.41
N ASP A 177 -13.31 11.73 8.36
CA ASP A 177 -14.11 12.28 7.25
C ASP A 177 -13.20 12.67 6.08
N ALA A 178 -12.61 11.66 5.43
CA ALA A 178 -11.58 11.85 4.41
C ALA A 178 -12.07 12.56 3.13
N PHE A 179 -13.38 12.52 2.84
CA PHE A 179 -13.95 13.13 1.64
C PHE A 179 -14.28 14.61 1.80
N SER A 180 -14.23 15.14 3.04
CA SER A 180 -14.38 16.59 3.32
C SER A 180 -13.13 17.43 3.02
N LEU A 181 -12.09 16.80 2.45
CA LEU A 181 -10.83 17.43 2.07
C LEU A 181 -11.03 18.76 1.31
N LYS A 182 -10.15 19.72 1.59
CA LYS A 182 -10.19 21.07 1.03
C LYS A 182 -9.14 21.30 -0.05
N THR A 183 -8.18 20.39 -0.24
CA THR A 183 -7.24 20.49 -1.37
C THR A 183 -8.02 20.43 -2.69
N VAL A 184 -7.85 21.44 -3.54
CA VAL A 184 -8.55 21.58 -4.83
C VAL A 184 -7.59 21.32 -5.98
N ALA A 185 -8.06 20.65 -7.03
CA ALA A 185 -7.38 20.54 -8.32
C ALA A 185 -8.19 21.29 -9.40
N LYS A 186 -7.78 22.51 -9.74
CA LYS A 186 -8.44 23.31 -10.78
C LYS A 186 -7.80 23.02 -12.14
N LYS A 187 -8.60 22.62 -13.14
CA LYS A 187 -8.12 22.43 -14.51
C LYS A 187 -7.84 23.79 -15.16
N GLU A 188 -6.63 23.99 -15.67
CA GLU A 188 -6.23 25.17 -16.44
C GLU A 188 -5.52 24.70 -17.72
N GLY A 189 -6.21 24.82 -18.86
CA GLY A 189 -5.73 24.27 -20.13
C GLY A 189 -5.53 22.75 -20.08
N ASN A 190 -4.30 22.31 -20.32
CA ASN A 190 -3.89 20.91 -20.32
C ASN A 190 -3.36 20.44 -18.94
N GLU A 191 -3.36 21.32 -17.94
CA GLU A 191 -2.80 21.05 -16.62
C GLU A 191 -3.86 21.17 -15.52
N TYR A 192 -3.47 20.80 -14.30
CA TYR A 192 -4.24 21.09 -13.09
C TYR A 192 -3.34 21.82 -12.12
N ILE A 193 -3.84 22.91 -11.56
CA ILE A 193 -3.26 23.63 -10.44
C ILE A 193 -3.83 23.04 -9.14
N ILE A 194 -2.96 22.54 -8.28
CA ILE A 194 -3.34 21.94 -7.00
C ILE A 194 -3.05 22.93 -5.88
N ASN A 195 -4.07 23.31 -5.11
CA ASN A 195 -3.95 24.22 -3.97
C ASN A 195 -4.56 23.58 -2.72
N GLY A 196 -3.79 23.51 -1.65
CA GLY A 196 -4.20 22.94 -0.38
C GLY A 196 -3.01 22.51 0.46
N SER A 197 -3.27 21.73 1.50
CA SER A 197 -2.27 21.18 2.39
C SER A 197 -2.67 19.79 2.84
N LYS A 198 -1.71 18.87 2.89
CA LYS A 198 -1.87 17.52 3.44
C LYS A 198 -1.11 17.42 4.76
N MET A 199 -1.56 16.53 5.64
CA MET A 199 -0.98 16.34 6.96
C MET A 199 -0.88 14.85 7.31
N TRP A 200 0.12 14.48 8.12
CA TRP A 200 0.38 13.10 8.53
C TRP A 200 0.81 12.17 7.37
N ILE A 201 1.54 12.71 6.41
CA ILE A 201 1.96 11.97 5.22
C ILE A 201 3.24 11.20 5.51
N SER A 202 3.09 9.91 5.77
CA SER A 202 4.21 8.98 5.91
C SER A 202 5.11 8.98 4.67
N ASN A 203 6.42 8.82 4.90
CA ASN A 203 7.49 8.82 3.90
C ASN A 203 7.69 10.16 3.18
N SER A 204 7.01 11.24 3.58
CA SER A 204 7.06 12.52 2.85
C SER A 204 8.44 13.18 2.82
N ASP A 205 9.33 12.79 3.73
CA ASP A 205 10.73 13.22 3.81
C ASP A 205 11.65 12.51 2.80
N ILE A 206 11.26 11.31 2.34
CA ILE A 206 12.06 10.47 1.42
C ILE A 206 11.36 10.17 0.09
N ALA A 207 10.07 10.46 -0.04
CA ALA A 207 9.31 10.14 -1.24
C ALA A 207 9.64 11.06 -2.42
N GLU A 208 9.72 10.47 -3.60
CA GLU A 208 9.87 11.22 -4.87
C GLU A 208 8.60 11.21 -5.70
N VAL A 209 7.65 10.32 -5.37
CA VAL A 209 6.34 10.21 -6.02
C VAL A 209 5.25 10.42 -4.98
N PHE A 210 4.39 11.41 -5.21
CA PHE A 210 3.27 11.73 -4.32
C PHE A 210 1.94 11.49 -5.03
N ILE A 211 1.13 10.57 -4.50
CA ILE A 211 -0.27 10.38 -4.89
C ILE A 211 -1.11 11.35 -4.08
N VAL A 212 -1.59 12.42 -4.70
CA VAL A 212 -2.33 13.49 -4.00
C VAL A 212 -3.81 13.43 -4.33
N MET A 213 -4.64 13.27 -3.29
CA MET A 213 -6.08 13.36 -3.42
C MET A 213 -6.52 14.82 -3.32
N ALA A 214 -7.17 15.29 -4.38
CA ALA A 214 -7.64 16.67 -4.49
C ALA A 214 -9.01 16.71 -5.16
N ASN A 215 -9.86 17.64 -4.74
CA ASN A 215 -11.19 17.80 -5.28
C ASN A 215 -11.15 18.58 -6.60
N ALA A 216 -11.51 17.93 -7.70
CA ALA A 216 -11.56 18.54 -9.03
C ALA A 216 -12.87 19.31 -9.33
N ASN A 217 -13.89 19.16 -8.47
CA ASN A 217 -15.16 19.87 -8.58
C ASN A 217 -15.78 20.14 -7.19
N PRO A 218 -15.29 21.16 -6.46
CA PRO A 218 -15.78 21.48 -5.13
C PRO A 218 -17.29 21.75 -5.08
N SER A 219 -17.87 22.28 -6.16
CA SER A 219 -19.29 22.61 -6.27
C SER A 219 -20.21 21.38 -6.36
N ALA A 220 -19.67 20.19 -6.65
CA ALA A 220 -20.44 18.96 -6.72
C ALA A 220 -20.61 18.26 -5.36
N VAL A 221 -20.04 18.80 -4.28
CA VAL A 221 -20.25 18.28 -2.93
C VAL A 221 -21.62 18.75 -2.46
N SER A 222 -22.66 17.96 -2.74
CA SER A 222 -23.97 18.13 -2.13
C SER A 222 -23.83 17.93 -0.63
N ILE A 223 -24.12 18.98 0.13
CA ILE A 223 -24.17 18.97 1.59
C ILE A 223 -25.33 18.04 1.99
N HIS A 224 -25.06 16.78 2.30
CA HIS A 224 -26.00 15.99 3.07
C HIS A 224 -25.93 16.49 4.51
N THR A 225 -26.72 17.51 4.81
CA THR A 225 -27.09 17.86 6.18
C THR A 225 -27.76 16.61 6.78
N ILE A 226 -27.10 16.01 7.76
CA ILE A 226 -27.67 14.97 8.62
C ILE A 226 -28.63 15.66 9.60
#